data_AF-A0A484G6W2-F1
#
_entry.id   AF-A0A484G6W2-F1
#
_cell.length_a   1.000
_cell.length_b   1.000
_cell.length_c   1.000
_cell.angle_alpha   90.00
_cell.angle_beta   90.00
_cell.angle_gamma   90.00
#
_symmetry.space_group_name_H-M   'P 1'
#
loop_
_entity.id
_entity.type
_entity.pdbx_description
1 polymer ?
#
loop_
_entity_poly.entity_id
_entity_poly.type
_entity_poly.pdbx_seq_one_letter_code
_entity_poly.pdbx_strand_id
1 'polypeptide(L)'
;MAIAAVGQICSTASLSHNLEQCLKVLFLPEASDYIASSPQESIFLAQPQSSSPFVLGLQNAAKTHSLAINVGIHVLKPPESRATSTSTSSTPPTKLLNRSLWINPDGTINHPATYDKLHLFDYGALRESATVRSGTSLTPPFATPIGRVGSLICFDLRFPEPALALTHPGPSSPWLRTGPAQVLLYPSAFTVRTGTAHWEPLLRARAIETQSWVVAAAQVGAHNAKRSSYGHSMVVDPWGVVRLELGGVDAEGNAEEGAEGAVGFVDVDLDEWARVREGMPLVRRNDVYSEL
;
A
#
# COMPACT_ATOMS: atom_id res chain seq x y z
N MET A 1 -3.99 -19.03 11.38
CA MET A 1 -3.12 -18.71 10.22
C MET A 1 -3.93 -18.03 9.13
N ALA A 2 -3.37 -17.03 8.46
CA ALA A 2 -4.02 -16.28 7.40
C ALA A 2 -3.06 -16.07 6.23
N ILE A 3 -3.45 -16.55 5.05
CA ILE A 3 -2.55 -16.65 3.90
C ILE A 3 -2.64 -15.38 3.05
N ALA A 4 -1.58 -14.55 3.08
CA ALA A 4 -1.36 -13.48 2.10
C ALA A 4 -0.67 -14.06 0.86
N ALA A 5 -1.06 -13.65 -0.34
CA ALA A 5 -1.00 -14.56 -1.48
C ALA A 5 -0.79 -13.90 -2.85
N VAL A 6 0.19 -14.37 -3.63
CA VAL A 6 -0.02 -15.35 -4.73
C VAL A 6 1.16 -16.54 -4.71
N GLY A 7 1.26 -18.78 -4.07
CA GLY A 7 0.54 -19.91 -3.36
C GLY A 7 0.69 -21.26 -4.02
N GLN A 8 1.29 -22.20 -3.28
CA GLN A 8 0.86 -23.59 -3.32
C GLN A 8 0.56 -24.06 -1.89
N ILE A 9 -0.39 -24.97 -1.76
CA ILE A 9 -0.99 -25.45 -0.51
C ILE A 9 -0.30 -26.72 0.01
N CYS A 10 -0.31 -26.92 1.33
CA CYS A 10 0.03 -28.20 1.98
C CYS A 10 -1.20 -28.75 2.70
N SER A 11 -1.99 -29.54 1.98
CA SER A 11 -3.31 -30.01 2.40
C SER A 11 -3.27 -31.04 3.54
N THR A 12 -4.24 -30.96 4.44
CA THR A 12 -4.44 -31.87 5.58
C THR A 12 -5.68 -32.76 5.39
N ALA A 13 -6.08 -33.53 6.41
CA ALA A 13 -7.34 -34.28 6.42
C ALA A 13 -8.61 -33.42 6.71
N SER A 14 -8.46 -32.14 7.08
CA SER A 14 -9.60 -31.27 7.41
C SER A 14 -10.00 -30.40 6.22
N LEU A 15 -11.18 -30.65 5.66
CA LEU A 15 -11.69 -29.92 4.48
C LEU A 15 -11.90 -28.42 4.76
N SER A 16 -12.33 -28.04 5.97
CA SER A 16 -12.45 -26.63 6.37
C SER A 16 -11.08 -25.97 6.52
N HIS A 17 -10.11 -26.65 7.14
CA HIS A 17 -8.74 -26.14 7.27
C HIS A 17 -8.08 -25.95 5.90
N ASN A 18 -8.25 -26.90 4.98
CA ASN A 18 -7.71 -26.81 3.62
C ASN A 18 -8.39 -25.68 2.81
N LEU A 19 -9.69 -25.43 3.05
CA LEU A 19 -10.39 -24.29 2.45
C LEU A 19 -9.94 -22.95 3.06
N GLU A 20 -9.61 -22.92 4.35
CA GLU A 20 -8.96 -21.79 5.02
C GLU A 20 -7.50 -21.57 4.59
N GLN A 21 -6.89 -22.50 3.85
CA GLN A 21 -5.58 -22.32 3.19
C GLN A 21 -5.70 -21.74 1.76
N CYS A 22 -6.91 -21.45 1.27
CA CYS A 22 -7.09 -20.70 0.02
C CYS A 22 -6.77 -19.21 0.20
N LEU A 23 -6.39 -18.57 -0.91
CA LEU A 23 -5.88 -17.19 -1.00
C LEU A 23 -6.81 -16.19 -0.29
N LYS A 24 -6.34 -15.47 0.75
CA LYS A 24 -7.20 -14.53 1.51
C LYS A 24 -7.06 -13.09 1.05
N VAL A 25 -5.84 -12.64 0.71
CA VAL A 25 -5.56 -11.28 0.23
C VAL A 25 -4.43 -11.25 -0.81
N LEU A 26 -4.66 -10.51 -1.90
CA LEU A 26 -3.68 -10.10 -2.90
C LEU A 26 -3.27 -8.63 -2.69
N PHE A 27 -1.98 -8.32 -2.87
CA PHE A 27 -1.43 -6.97 -2.77
C PHE A 27 -0.79 -6.55 -4.09
N LEU A 28 -1.26 -5.44 -4.66
CA LEU A 28 -0.76 -4.86 -5.91
C LEU A 28 -0.08 -3.50 -5.65
N PRO A 29 0.96 -3.12 -6.42
CA PRO A 29 1.76 -1.91 -6.18
C PRO A 29 1.04 -0.56 -6.27
N GLU A 30 1.77 0.52 -5.99
CA GLU A 30 1.42 1.89 -6.38
C GLU A 30 1.33 2.00 -7.91
N ALA A 31 0.39 2.80 -8.43
CA ALA A 31 0.22 3.03 -9.87
C ALA A 31 0.03 1.73 -10.70
N SER A 32 -0.68 0.75 -10.13
CA SER A 32 -0.98 -0.53 -10.80
C SER A 32 -1.94 -0.38 -12.00
N ASP A 33 -2.65 0.74 -12.09
CA ASP A 33 -3.54 1.05 -13.21
C ASP A 33 -2.78 1.54 -14.46
N TYR A 34 -1.76 2.39 -14.29
CA TYR A 34 -0.82 2.80 -15.35
C TYR A 34 0.38 3.60 -14.80
N ILE A 35 1.50 3.58 -15.50
CA ILE A 35 2.63 4.49 -15.30
C ILE A 35 2.85 5.32 -16.56
N ALA A 36 2.42 6.58 -16.53
CA ALA A 36 2.54 7.51 -17.65
C ALA A 36 3.98 8.00 -17.90
N SER A 37 4.27 8.37 -19.14
CA SER A 37 5.50 9.04 -19.58
C SER A 37 5.51 10.55 -19.26
N SER A 38 4.33 11.16 -19.06
CA SER A 38 4.20 12.60 -18.81
C SER A 38 3.07 12.98 -17.82
N PRO A 39 3.16 14.16 -17.18
CA PRO A 39 2.08 14.73 -16.36
C PRO A 39 0.73 14.82 -17.07
N GLN A 40 0.72 15.25 -18.34
CA GLN A 40 -0.50 15.47 -19.11
C GLN A 40 -1.17 14.14 -19.50
N GLU A 41 -0.37 13.15 -19.91
CA GLU A 41 -0.84 11.78 -20.16
C GLU A 41 -1.40 11.14 -18.89
N SER A 42 -0.77 11.34 -17.73
CA SER A 42 -1.28 10.84 -16.44
C SER A 42 -2.70 11.35 -16.12
N ILE A 43 -3.01 12.60 -16.47
CA ILE A 43 -4.36 13.19 -16.31
C ILE A 43 -5.33 12.70 -17.39
N PHE A 44 -4.86 12.43 -18.61
CA PHE A 44 -5.67 11.92 -19.72
C PHE A 44 -6.08 10.45 -19.55
N LEU A 45 -5.16 9.60 -19.05
CA LEU A 45 -5.44 8.18 -18.78
C LEU A 45 -6.37 7.98 -17.58
N ALA A 46 -6.34 8.89 -16.60
CA ALA A 46 -7.12 8.80 -15.37
C ALA A 46 -8.62 8.69 -15.64
N GLN A 47 -9.24 7.61 -15.16
CA GLN A 47 -10.68 7.38 -15.24
C GLN A 47 -11.36 7.60 -13.86
N PRO A 48 -12.67 7.88 -13.82
CA PRO A 48 -13.43 7.81 -12.59
C PRO A 48 -13.37 6.40 -11.99
N GLN A 49 -13.16 6.30 -10.67
CA GLN A 49 -13.00 5.02 -9.96
C GLN A 49 -14.17 4.03 -10.22
N SER A 50 -15.38 4.54 -10.42
CA SER A 50 -16.60 3.77 -10.69
C SER A 50 -16.80 3.32 -12.14
N SER A 51 -15.98 3.80 -13.08
CA SER A 51 -16.06 3.46 -14.52
C SER A 51 -14.72 3.04 -15.13
N SER A 52 -13.65 2.98 -14.34
CA SER A 52 -12.35 2.47 -14.76
C SER A 52 -12.44 0.97 -15.09
N PRO A 53 -12.14 0.53 -16.33
CA PRO A 53 -12.16 -0.89 -16.69
C PRO A 53 -11.23 -1.74 -15.84
N PHE A 54 -10.10 -1.16 -15.41
CA PHE A 54 -9.14 -1.80 -14.50
C PHE A 54 -9.76 -2.09 -13.13
N VAL A 55 -10.42 -1.09 -12.51
CA VAL A 55 -11.07 -1.25 -11.20
C VAL A 55 -12.24 -2.22 -11.30
N LEU A 56 -13.08 -2.11 -12.34
CA LEU A 56 -14.19 -3.04 -12.58
C LEU A 56 -13.70 -4.48 -12.81
N GLY A 57 -12.57 -4.65 -13.52
CA GLY A 57 -11.89 -5.94 -13.70
C GLY A 57 -11.43 -6.54 -12.37
N LEU A 58 -10.79 -5.74 -11.50
CA LEU A 58 -10.38 -6.19 -10.17
C LEU A 58 -11.56 -6.49 -9.24
N GLN A 59 -12.64 -5.71 -9.29
CA GLN A 59 -13.88 -6.01 -8.56
C GLN A 59 -14.49 -7.34 -9.01
N ASN A 60 -14.50 -7.62 -10.32
CA ASN A 60 -14.96 -8.91 -10.83
C ASN A 60 -14.02 -10.05 -10.42
N ALA A 61 -12.69 -9.88 -10.54
CA ALA A 61 -11.71 -10.89 -10.14
C ALA A 61 -11.80 -11.23 -8.63
N ALA A 62 -11.88 -10.21 -7.78
CA ALA A 62 -12.09 -10.38 -6.34
C ALA A 62 -13.31 -11.26 -6.05
N LYS A 63 -14.45 -10.95 -6.70
CA LYS A 63 -15.69 -11.72 -6.57
C LYS A 63 -15.62 -13.14 -7.15
N THR A 64 -14.99 -13.31 -8.31
CA THR A 64 -14.84 -14.63 -8.97
C THR A 64 -13.95 -15.57 -8.17
N HIS A 65 -12.94 -15.05 -7.48
CA HIS A 65 -11.96 -15.85 -6.73
C HIS A 65 -12.16 -15.81 -5.20
N SER A 66 -13.21 -15.13 -4.71
CA SER A 66 -13.46 -14.91 -3.27
C SER A 66 -12.25 -14.30 -2.53
N LEU A 67 -11.56 -13.37 -3.20
CA LEU A 67 -10.24 -12.86 -2.84
C LEU A 67 -10.31 -11.37 -2.52
N ALA A 68 -9.81 -10.94 -1.37
CA ALA A 68 -9.62 -9.52 -1.10
C ALA A 68 -8.42 -8.98 -1.90
N ILE A 69 -8.50 -7.73 -2.38
CA ILE A 69 -7.43 -7.11 -3.17
C ILE A 69 -7.12 -5.72 -2.61
N ASN A 70 -5.85 -5.48 -2.26
CA ASN A 70 -5.30 -4.14 -2.10
C ASN A 70 -4.60 -3.71 -3.39
N VAL A 71 -4.81 -2.46 -3.83
CA VAL A 71 -4.23 -1.93 -5.07
C VAL A 71 -4.04 -0.41 -5.00
N GLY A 72 -2.88 0.07 -5.45
CA GLY A 72 -2.64 1.51 -5.67
C GLY A 72 -3.05 1.95 -7.08
N ILE A 73 -3.91 2.97 -7.18
CA ILE A 73 -4.41 3.55 -8.43
C ILE A 73 -4.38 5.08 -8.43
N HIS A 74 -4.53 5.67 -9.61
CA HIS A 74 -4.82 7.08 -9.79
C HIS A 74 -6.34 7.33 -9.78
N VAL A 75 -6.80 8.40 -9.12
CA VAL A 75 -8.22 8.78 -9.12
C VAL A 75 -8.40 10.24 -9.51
N LEU A 76 -9.30 10.49 -10.48
CA LEU A 76 -9.81 11.83 -10.78
C LEU A 76 -10.51 12.43 -9.55
N LYS A 77 -9.91 13.43 -8.89
CA LYS A 77 -10.63 14.30 -7.94
C LYS A 77 -11.24 15.47 -8.73
N PRO A 78 -12.58 15.65 -8.72
CA PRO A 78 -13.21 16.82 -9.34
C PRO A 78 -12.59 18.14 -8.87
N PRO A 79 -12.67 19.22 -9.67
CA PRO A 79 -12.30 20.54 -9.18
C PRO A 79 -13.11 20.87 -7.92
N GLU A 80 -12.43 21.33 -6.87
CA GLU A 80 -13.10 21.73 -5.63
C GLU A 80 -14.00 22.93 -5.94
N SER A 81 -15.30 22.78 -5.67
CA SER A 81 -16.26 23.85 -5.90
C SER A 81 -15.93 25.01 -4.96
N ARG A 82 -15.31 26.06 -5.51
CA ARG A 82 -15.25 27.35 -4.83
C ARG A 82 -16.69 27.78 -4.56
N ALA A 83 -17.07 27.79 -3.28
CA ALA A 83 -18.29 28.46 -2.87
C ALA A 83 -18.25 29.90 -3.43
N THR A 84 -19.38 30.37 -3.96
CA THR A 84 -19.53 31.64 -4.67
C THR A 84 -18.67 31.82 -5.93
N SER A 85 -19.03 31.14 -7.04
CA SER A 85 -19.31 31.86 -8.29
C SER A 85 -20.28 31.09 -9.19
N THR A 86 -21.20 31.81 -9.84
CA THR A 86 -22.11 31.25 -10.86
C THR A 86 -21.37 31.16 -12.20
N SER A 87 -20.66 30.07 -12.43
CA SER A 87 -19.99 29.79 -13.70
C SER A 87 -20.11 28.32 -14.07
N THR A 88 -20.75 28.03 -15.21
CA THR A 88 -20.81 26.70 -15.84
C THR A 88 -19.49 26.39 -16.57
N SER A 89 -18.38 26.55 -15.86
CA SER A 89 -17.03 26.26 -16.37
C SER A 89 -16.70 24.79 -16.18
N SER A 90 -16.70 24.03 -17.28
CA SER A 90 -16.20 22.64 -17.32
C SER A 90 -14.67 22.61 -17.29
N THR A 91 -14.08 23.16 -16.23
CA THR A 91 -12.63 23.08 -16.01
C THR A 91 -12.25 21.61 -15.74
N PRO A 92 -11.34 20.99 -16.51
CA PRO A 92 -10.94 19.61 -16.28
C PRO A 92 -10.26 19.46 -14.91
N PRO A 93 -10.33 18.26 -14.28
CA PRO A 93 -9.69 18.01 -12.99
C PRO A 93 -8.18 18.20 -13.10
N THR A 94 -7.66 19.25 -12.46
CA THR A 94 -6.26 19.67 -12.61
C THR A 94 -5.26 18.81 -11.82
N LYS A 95 -5.73 18.02 -10.85
CA LYS A 95 -4.91 17.09 -10.07
C LYS A 95 -5.66 15.84 -9.62
N LEU A 96 -4.97 14.71 -9.73
CA LEU A 96 -5.33 13.37 -9.31
C LEU A 96 -5.16 13.18 -7.79
N LEU A 97 -5.67 12.07 -7.28
CA LEU A 97 -5.24 11.44 -6.03
C LEU A 97 -4.45 10.18 -6.36
N ASN A 98 -3.47 9.85 -5.53
CA ASN A 98 -2.76 8.56 -5.53
C ASN A 98 -3.34 7.73 -4.37
N ARG A 99 -4.13 6.69 -4.71
CA ARG A 99 -5.05 6.03 -3.79
C ARG A 99 -4.78 4.55 -3.65
N SER A 100 -4.64 4.09 -2.41
CA SER A 100 -4.71 2.68 -2.03
C SER A 100 -6.17 2.31 -1.80
N LEU A 101 -6.68 1.37 -2.59
CA LEU A 101 -8.02 0.77 -2.44
C LEU A 101 -7.97 -0.52 -1.65
N TRP A 102 -9.07 -0.85 -0.98
CA TRP A 102 -9.36 -2.21 -0.55
C TRP A 102 -10.65 -2.70 -1.22
N ILE A 103 -10.55 -3.82 -1.92
CA ILE A 103 -11.67 -4.54 -2.54
C ILE A 103 -11.93 -5.79 -1.71
N ASN A 104 -13.17 -6.00 -1.30
CA ASN A 104 -13.61 -7.13 -0.51
C ASN A 104 -13.78 -8.40 -1.38
N PRO A 105 -13.78 -9.61 -0.80
CA PRO A 105 -14.02 -10.89 -1.49
C PRO A 105 -15.32 -11.01 -2.30
N ASP A 106 -16.30 -10.11 -2.09
CA ASP A 106 -17.56 -10.06 -2.85
C ASP A 106 -17.50 -9.10 -4.06
N GLY A 107 -16.36 -8.44 -4.27
CA GLY A 107 -16.13 -7.42 -5.28
C GLY A 107 -16.53 -6.00 -4.86
N THR A 108 -16.98 -5.75 -3.62
CA THR A 108 -17.31 -4.40 -3.15
C THR A 108 -16.06 -3.60 -2.77
N ILE A 109 -16.06 -2.29 -3.01
CA ILE A 109 -14.97 -1.40 -2.55
C ILE A 109 -15.26 -0.98 -1.12
N ASN A 110 -14.33 -1.28 -0.21
CA ASN A 110 -14.42 -0.87 1.19
C ASN A 110 -14.00 0.61 1.32
N HIS A 111 -14.94 1.53 1.07
CA HIS A 111 -14.67 2.97 1.10
C HIS A 111 -14.00 3.46 2.40
N PRO A 112 -14.43 3.05 3.62
CA PRO A 112 -13.73 3.37 4.87
C PRO A 112 -12.29 2.87 4.98
N ALA A 113 -11.86 1.91 4.15
CA ALA A 113 -10.50 1.38 4.09
C ALA A 113 -9.64 1.99 2.97
N THR A 114 -10.18 2.93 2.19
CA THR A 114 -9.40 3.65 1.16
C THR A 114 -8.49 4.69 1.80
N TYR A 115 -7.30 4.87 1.22
CA TYR A 115 -6.28 5.81 1.70
C TYR A 115 -5.69 6.60 0.54
N ASP A 116 -5.60 7.93 0.70
CA ASP A 116 -4.97 8.83 -0.27
C ASP A 116 -3.59 9.27 0.25
N LYS A 117 -2.54 9.07 -0.56
CA LYS A 117 -1.12 9.31 -0.22
C LYS A 117 -0.90 10.68 0.39
N LEU A 118 -0.34 10.74 1.60
CA LEU A 118 -0.10 12.01 2.30
C LEU A 118 1.13 12.73 1.75
N HIS A 119 2.27 12.04 1.69
CA HIS A 119 3.55 12.64 1.34
C HIS A 119 3.86 12.44 -0.14
N LEU A 120 3.93 13.54 -0.90
CA LEU A 120 4.29 13.52 -2.33
C LEU A 120 5.76 13.89 -2.53
N PHE A 121 6.44 13.30 -3.51
CA PHE A 121 7.84 13.60 -3.79
C PHE A 121 8.04 14.72 -4.81
N ASP A 122 8.60 15.84 -4.34
CA ASP A 122 9.05 16.96 -5.17
C ASP A 122 10.58 17.17 -4.99
N TYR A 123 11.35 16.95 -6.06
CA TYR A 123 12.78 17.26 -6.12
C TYR A 123 13.23 17.66 -7.53
N GLY A 124 13.70 18.91 -7.68
CA GLY A 124 14.14 19.45 -8.96
C GLY A 124 13.03 19.44 -10.01
N ALA A 125 13.26 18.74 -11.13
CA ALA A 125 12.28 18.58 -12.21
C ALA A 125 11.24 17.46 -11.94
N LEU A 126 11.51 16.53 -11.01
CA LEU A 126 10.56 15.48 -10.64
C LEU A 126 9.62 16.04 -9.56
N ARG A 127 8.38 16.33 -9.94
CA ARG A 127 7.37 16.91 -9.04
C ARG A 127 6.08 16.11 -9.07
N GLU A 128 5.93 15.16 -8.16
CA GLU A 128 4.67 14.41 -7.99
C GLU A 128 3.52 15.37 -7.67
N SER A 129 3.78 16.46 -6.94
CA SER A 129 2.77 17.48 -6.65
C SER A 129 2.28 18.26 -7.89
N ALA A 130 2.91 18.13 -9.05
CA ALA A 130 2.44 18.76 -10.28
C ALA A 130 1.11 18.14 -10.78
N THR A 131 0.94 16.83 -10.62
CA THR A 131 -0.28 16.10 -11.02
C THR A 131 -1.06 15.51 -9.85
N VAL A 132 -0.42 15.16 -8.74
CA VAL A 132 -1.06 14.54 -7.58
C VAL A 132 -1.36 15.59 -6.51
N ARG A 133 -2.43 15.38 -5.78
CA ARG A 133 -2.84 16.13 -4.58
C ARG A 133 -2.70 15.20 -3.37
N SER A 134 -2.07 15.68 -2.31
CA SER A 134 -1.98 14.92 -1.05
C SER A 134 -3.38 14.55 -0.54
N GLY A 135 -3.46 13.39 0.11
CA GLY A 135 -4.56 13.08 1.02
C GLY A 135 -4.62 14.06 2.19
N THR A 136 -5.74 14.06 2.91
CA THR A 136 -6.03 15.02 3.98
C THR A 136 -6.04 14.41 5.39
N SER A 137 -5.89 13.09 5.50
CA SER A 137 -6.04 12.35 6.76
C SER A 137 -5.48 10.93 6.63
N LEU A 138 -5.02 10.35 7.75
CA LEU A 138 -4.81 8.90 7.86
C LEU A 138 -6.15 8.15 7.84
N THR A 139 -6.14 6.96 7.26
CA THR A 139 -7.28 6.03 7.29
C THR A 139 -7.19 5.16 8.54
N PRO A 140 -8.26 5.04 9.36
CA PRO A 140 -8.25 4.22 10.57
C PRO A 140 -7.89 2.74 10.27
N PRO A 141 -7.12 2.06 11.15
CA PRO A 141 -6.84 0.63 10.99
C PRO A 141 -8.11 -0.20 10.89
N PHE A 142 -8.26 -0.95 9.80
CA PHE A 142 -9.47 -1.69 9.45
C PHE A 142 -9.25 -3.20 9.49
N ALA A 143 -10.29 -3.97 9.87
CA ALA A 143 -10.18 -5.42 9.98
C ALA A 143 -10.18 -6.09 8.60
N THR A 144 -9.29 -7.07 8.42
CA THR A 144 -9.13 -7.85 7.19
C THR A 144 -8.89 -9.34 7.53
N PRO A 145 -8.93 -10.25 6.53
CA PRO A 145 -8.59 -11.66 6.75
C PRO A 145 -7.18 -11.92 7.32
N ILE A 146 -6.24 -10.98 7.21
CA ILE A 146 -4.87 -11.08 7.74
C ILE A 146 -4.65 -10.21 9.00
N GLY A 147 -5.73 -9.78 9.67
CA GLY A 147 -5.67 -8.90 10.84
C GLY A 147 -6.01 -7.45 10.53
N ARG A 148 -5.72 -6.53 11.46
CA ARG A 148 -5.98 -5.10 11.25
C ARG A 148 -4.90 -4.46 10.38
N VAL A 149 -5.32 -3.87 9.27
CA VAL A 149 -4.44 -3.25 8.27
C VAL A 149 -4.41 -1.73 8.46
N GLY A 150 -3.22 -1.13 8.41
CA GLY A 150 -2.99 0.30 8.22
C GLY A 150 -2.37 0.56 6.85
N SER A 151 -3.00 1.42 6.04
CA SER A 151 -2.55 1.72 4.67
C SER A 151 -1.68 2.98 4.62
N LEU A 152 -0.51 2.87 3.99
CA LEU A 152 0.39 3.96 3.59
C LEU A 152 0.83 3.71 2.13
N ILE A 153 1.48 4.68 1.46
CA ILE A 153 1.91 4.55 0.05
C ILE A 153 3.33 5.09 -0.15
N CYS A 154 4.22 4.25 -0.67
CA CYS A 154 5.51 4.65 -1.23
C CYS A 154 6.32 5.65 -0.41
N PHE A 155 6.28 6.94 -0.77
CA PHE A 155 7.06 8.00 -0.14
C PHE A 155 6.70 8.24 1.35
N ASP A 156 5.49 7.85 1.77
CA ASP A 156 5.10 7.79 3.20
C ASP A 156 6.07 6.94 4.05
N LEU A 157 6.75 5.96 3.45
CA LEU A 157 7.76 5.11 4.10
C LEU A 157 8.91 5.92 4.74
N ARG A 158 9.20 7.12 4.24
CA ARG A 158 10.25 7.99 4.81
C ARG A 158 9.89 8.58 6.17
N PHE A 159 8.61 8.61 6.51
CA PHE A 159 8.06 9.26 7.70
C PHE A 159 7.65 8.18 8.71
N PRO A 160 8.27 8.10 9.91
CA PRO A 160 7.85 7.14 10.95
C PRO A 160 6.50 7.49 11.58
N GLU A 161 6.14 8.77 11.64
CA GLU A 161 5.00 9.30 12.39
C GLU A 161 3.65 8.71 11.91
N PRO A 162 3.36 8.60 10.59
CA PRO A 162 2.18 7.90 10.08
C PRO A 162 2.08 6.44 10.55
N ALA A 163 3.20 5.73 10.56
CA ALA A 163 3.27 4.31 10.92
C ALA A 163 3.07 4.12 12.44
N LEU A 164 3.75 4.94 13.25
CA LEU A 164 3.61 4.97 14.70
C LEU A 164 2.19 5.37 15.12
N ALA A 165 1.55 6.33 14.44
CA ALA A 165 0.17 6.72 14.74
C ALA A 165 -0.82 5.57 14.53
N LEU A 166 -0.64 4.77 13.47
CA LEU A 166 -1.50 3.61 13.15
C LEU A 166 -1.29 2.42 14.10
N THR A 167 -0.08 2.22 14.65
CA THR A 167 0.34 1.00 15.36
C THR A 167 0.56 1.17 16.87
N HIS A 168 0.75 2.40 17.34
CA HIS A 168 0.88 2.77 18.74
C HIS A 168 -0.03 3.97 19.06
N PRO A 169 -1.37 3.81 18.94
CA PRO A 169 -2.33 4.89 19.12
C PRO A 169 -2.25 5.52 20.52
N GLY A 170 -2.01 6.83 20.57
CA GLY A 170 -2.07 7.60 21.82
C GLY A 170 -3.50 7.68 22.40
N PRO A 171 -3.65 8.15 23.65
CA PRO A 171 -4.96 8.20 24.34
C PRO A 171 -6.04 9.03 23.63
N SER A 172 -5.64 9.96 22.77
CA SER A 172 -6.51 10.81 21.94
C SER A 172 -6.79 10.24 20.54
N SER A 173 -6.23 9.07 20.17
CA SER A 173 -6.37 8.51 18.83
C SER A 173 -7.82 8.11 18.52
N PRO A 174 -8.37 8.49 17.34
CA PRO A 174 -9.73 8.13 16.96
C PRO A 174 -9.91 6.61 16.73
N TRP A 175 -8.82 5.86 16.53
CA TRP A 175 -8.82 4.39 16.41
C TRP A 175 -8.42 3.64 17.70
N LEU A 176 -8.35 4.32 18.86
CA LEU A 176 -8.09 3.65 20.14
C LEU A 176 -9.08 2.50 20.45
N ARG A 177 -10.33 2.60 19.96
CA ARG A 177 -11.35 1.55 20.11
C ARG A 177 -11.29 0.42 19.07
N THR A 178 -10.79 0.67 17.86
CA THR A 178 -10.60 -0.39 16.84
C THR A 178 -9.27 -1.12 17.02
N GLY A 179 -8.34 -0.52 17.75
CA GLY A 179 -7.03 -1.08 18.08
C GLY A 179 -5.95 -0.73 17.06
N PRO A 180 -4.68 -1.01 17.38
CA PRO A 180 -3.55 -0.72 16.49
C PRO A 180 -3.59 -1.58 15.24
N ALA A 181 -3.06 -1.06 14.14
CA ALA A 181 -2.68 -1.87 12.98
C ALA A 181 -1.71 -2.99 13.42
N GLN A 182 -1.83 -4.14 12.77
CA GLN A 182 -1.00 -5.33 12.94
C GLN A 182 -0.17 -5.61 11.67
N VAL A 183 -0.68 -5.13 10.54
CA VAL A 183 -0.04 -5.14 9.23
C VAL A 183 -0.04 -3.70 8.69
N LEU A 184 1.12 -3.22 8.24
CA LEU A 184 1.29 -1.97 7.52
C LEU A 184 1.52 -2.24 6.04
N LEU A 185 0.86 -1.47 5.17
CA LEU A 185 1.04 -1.58 3.72
C LEU A 185 1.89 -0.44 3.18
N TYR A 186 2.80 -0.75 2.26
CA TYR A 186 3.53 0.22 1.45
C TYR A 186 3.56 -0.18 -0.04
N PRO A 187 2.41 -0.28 -0.75
CA PRO A 187 2.38 -0.31 -2.20
C PRO A 187 3.22 0.84 -2.78
N SER A 188 4.13 0.53 -3.72
CA SER A 188 5.24 1.44 -4.07
C SER A 188 5.73 1.36 -5.51
N ALA A 189 6.21 2.49 -6.04
CA ALA A 189 6.94 2.59 -7.31
C ALA A 189 8.32 3.25 -7.14
N PHE A 190 9.09 2.79 -6.13
CA PHE A 190 10.44 3.28 -5.81
C PHE A 190 11.38 3.26 -7.01
N THR A 191 12.18 4.31 -7.18
CA THR A 191 13.19 4.40 -8.25
C THR A 191 14.44 3.60 -7.89
N VAL A 192 15.05 2.92 -8.87
CA VAL A 192 16.23 2.02 -8.71
C VAL A 192 17.27 2.56 -7.72
N ARG A 193 17.93 3.69 -8.07
CA ARG A 193 18.94 4.36 -7.22
C ARG A 193 18.50 4.62 -5.78
N THR A 194 17.20 4.84 -5.55
CA THR A 194 16.65 5.07 -4.21
C THR A 194 16.38 3.76 -3.49
N GLY A 195 15.91 2.75 -4.21
CA GLY A 195 15.58 1.42 -3.69
C GLY A 195 16.81 0.69 -3.18
N THR A 196 17.86 0.58 -4.00
CA THR A 196 19.14 -0.06 -3.68
C THR A 196 19.76 0.41 -2.36
N ALA A 197 19.51 1.66 -1.94
CA ALA A 197 20.07 2.26 -0.73
C ALA A 197 19.10 2.34 0.47
N HIS A 198 17.78 2.27 0.26
CA HIS A 198 16.81 2.62 1.31
C HIS A 198 15.59 1.70 1.42
N TRP A 199 15.33 0.81 0.47
CA TRP A 199 14.08 0.03 0.44
C TRP A 199 13.99 -0.95 1.62
N GLU A 200 14.87 -1.96 1.65
CA GLU A 200 14.93 -2.93 2.74
C GLU A 200 15.20 -2.26 4.11
N PRO A 201 16.18 -1.32 4.28
CA PRO A 201 16.43 -0.70 5.58
C PRO A 201 15.23 0.06 6.16
N LEU A 202 14.46 0.78 5.33
CA LEU A 202 13.28 1.50 5.82
C LEU A 202 12.11 0.56 6.12
N LEU A 203 11.83 -0.43 5.26
CA LEU A 203 10.75 -1.39 5.50
C LEU A 203 10.99 -2.20 6.79
N ARG A 204 12.22 -2.66 7.00
CA ARG A 204 12.60 -3.37 8.23
C ARG A 204 12.57 -2.46 9.45
N ALA A 205 13.02 -1.20 9.35
CA ALA A 205 12.90 -0.23 10.44
C ALA A 205 11.43 -0.02 10.85
N ARG A 206 10.51 0.17 9.90
CA ARG A 206 9.07 0.28 10.20
C ARG A 206 8.54 -0.98 10.89
N ALA A 207 8.88 -2.17 10.40
CA ALA A 207 8.41 -3.43 10.99
C ALA A 207 8.84 -3.57 12.46
N ILE A 208 10.11 -3.26 12.75
CA ILE A 208 10.70 -3.31 14.11
C ILE A 208 10.10 -2.24 15.04
N GLU A 209 10.13 -0.95 14.65
CA GLU A 209 9.73 0.15 15.53
C GLU A 209 8.21 0.16 15.82
N THR A 210 7.41 -0.35 14.88
CA THR A 210 5.96 -0.47 15.03
C THR A 210 5.51 -1.84 15.56
N GLN A 211 6.42 -2.82 15.64
CA GLN A 211 6.13 -4.22 15.95
C GLN A 211 4.93 -4.73 15.15
N SER A 212 5.03 -4.61 13.84
CA SER A 212 3.96 -4.91 12.88
C SER A 212 4.52 -5.61 11.66
N TRP A 213 3.72 -6.48 11.05
CA TRP A 213 4.02 -7.00 9.73
C TRP A 213 4.07 -5.85 8.73
N VAL A 214 4.99 -5.89 7.77
CA VAL A 214 5.08 -4.90 6.69
C VAL A 214 4.94 -5.63 5.36
N VAL A 215 4.00 -5.19 4.52
CA VAL A 215 3.73 -5.74 3.19
C VAL A 215 3.90 -4.65 2.15
N ALA A 216 4.88 -4.80 1.26
CA ALA A 216 5.31 -3.76 0.34
C ALA A 216 5.39 -4.29 -1.10
N ALA A 217 4.24 -4.30 -1.78
CA ALA A 217 4.16 -4.63 -3.20
C ALA A 217 4.79 -3.49 -4.04
N ALA A 218 5.78 -3.82 -4.86
CA ALA A 218 6.59 -2.86 -5.60
C ALA A 218 6.46 -3.04 -7.12
N GLN A 219 6.45 -1.91 -7.84
CA GLN A 219 6.66 -1.88 -9.30
C GLN A 219 8.10 -2.28 -9.64
N VAL A 220 8.29 -2.94 -10.77
CA VAL A 220 9.57 -3.50 -11.25
C VAL A 220 9.84 -3.07 -12.71
N GLY A 221 11.10 -3.13 -13.15
CA GLY A 221 11.47 -2.94 -14.56
C GLY A 221 11.48 -1.50 -15.06
N ALA A 222 11.78 -1.34 -16.35
CA ALA A 222 11.75 -0.09 -17.08
C ALA A 222 10.36 0.17 -17.70
N HIS A 223 9.62 1.12 -17.14
CA HIS A 223 8.26 1.48 -17.58
C HIS A 223 8.25 2.35 -18.84
N ASN A 224 9.29 3.19 -18.99
CA ASN A 224 9.59 3.98 -20.18
C ASN A 224 11.02 4.55 -20.06
N ALA A 225 11.52 5.17 -21.14
CA ALA A 225 12.87 5.75 -21.24
C ALA A 225 13.26 6.83 -20.20
N LYS A 226 12.39 7.16 -19.23
CA LYS A 226 12.66 8.10 -18.12
C LYS A 226 12.24 7.58 -16.74
N ARG A 227 11.63 6.39 -16.65
CA ARG A 227 11.02 5.86 -15.42
C ARG A 227 11.24 4.36 -15.33
N SER A 228 12.07 3.94 -14.37
CA SER A 228 12.23 2.54 -13.97
C SER A 228 12.05 2.40 -12.47
N SER A 229 11.52 1.25 -12.03
CA SER A 229 11.33 0.95 -10.61
C SER A 229 12.22 -0.17 -10.13
N TYR A 230 12.50 -0.17 -8.83
CA TYR A 230 13.44 -1.08 -8.21
C TYR A 230 12.96 -2.53 -8.16
N GLY A 231 11.65 -2.79 -8.09
CA GLY A 231 11.12 -4.11 -7.71
C GLY A 231 11.41 -4.41 -6.24
N HIS A 232 11.89 -5.62 -5.93
CA HIS A 232 12.13 -6.10 -4.57
C HIS A 232 10.87 -6.08 -3.70
N SER A 233 9.70 -6.44 -4.25
CA SER A 233 8.45 -6.58 -3.49
C SER A 233 8.67 -7.46 -2.26
N MET A 234 8.31 -6.96 -1.07
CA MET A 234 8.83 -7.49 0.19
C MET A 234 7.74 -7.69 1.25
N VAL A 235 7.91 -8.73 2.08
CA VAL A 235 7.18 -8.92 3.33
C VAL A 235 8.17 -9.06 4.48
N VAL A 236 7.96 -8.30 5.55
CA VAL A 236 8.80 -8.31 6.77
C VAL A 236 7.93 -8.66 7.99
N ASP A 237 8.44 -9.51 8.87
CA ASP A 237 7.77 -9.85 10.14
C ASP A 237 7.90 -8.74 11.21
N PRO A 238 7.14 -8.80 12.32
CA PRO A 238 7.21 -7.83 13.43
C PRO A 238 8.57 -7.75 14.14
N TRP A 239 9.51 -8.65 13.86
CA TRP A 239 10.87 -8.68 14.41
C TRP A 239 11.91 -8.12 13.42
N GLY A 240 11.50 -7.72 12.21
CA GLY A 240 12.37 -7.20 11.18
C GLY A 240 13.09 -8.27 10.35
N VAL A 241 12.59 -9.50 10.29
CA VAL A 241 13.09 -10.54 9.38
C VAL A 241 12.32 -10.47 8.07
N VAL A 242 13.05 -10.42 6.95
CA VAL A 242 12.45 -10.54 5.60
C VAL A 242 11.92 -11.96 5.42
N ARG A 243 10.61 -12.10 5.22
CA ARG A 243 9.90 -13.37 5.02
C ARG A 243 9.69 -13.69 3.54
N LEU A 244 9.63 -12.67 2.69
CA LEU A 244 9.61 -12.77 1.23
C LEU A 244 10.29 -11.55 0.64
N GLU A 245 11.04 -11.78 -0.43
CA GLU A 245 11.55 -10.77 -1.35
C GLU A 245 11.43 -11.33 -2.78
N LEU A 246 11.01 -10.49 -3.73
CA LEU A 246 10.94 -10.83 -5.16
C LEU A 246 12.08 -10.16 -5.94
N GLY A 247 12.24 -10.52 -7.22
CA GLY A 247 13.21 -9.89 -8.11
C GLY A 247 12.97 -8.38 -8.33
N GLY A 248 13.92 -7.71 -8.97
CA GLY A 248 13.83 -6.27 -9.18
C GLY A 248 14.76 -5.67 -10.23
N VAL A 249 16.06 -5.93 -10.08
CA VAL A 249 17.12 -5.47 -10.99
C VAL A 249 18.01 -6.64 -11.42
N ASP A 250 18.74 -6.46 -12.53
CA ASP A 250 19.76 -7.39 -13.00
C ASP A 250 20.99 -7.45 -12.06
N ALA A 251 21.96 -8.32 -12.37
CA ALA A 251 23.16 -8.51 -11.55
C ALA A 251 24.06 -7.26 -11.49
N GLU A 252 23.93 -6.36 -12.47
CA GLU A 252 24.63 -5.09 -12.58
C GLU A 252 23.87 -3.93 -11.92
N GLY A 253 22.63 -4.15 -11.46
CA GLY A 253 21.78 -3.18 -10.76
C GLY A 253 20.87 -2.33 -11.64
N ASN A 254 20.67 -2.69 -12.91
CA ASN A 254 19.75 -2.03 -13.83
C ASN A 254 18.35 -2.66 -13.81
N ALA A 255 17.33 -1.88 -14.16
CA ALA A 255 15.97 -2.39 -14.31
C ALA A 255 15.71 -2.87 -15.75
N GLU A 256 15.28 -4.12 -15.90
CA GLU A 256 15.09 -4.79 -17.19
C GLU A 256 13.94 -4.16 -18.01
N GLU A 257 14.11 -4.13 -19.34
CA GLU A 257 13.05 -3.74 -20.28
C GLU A 257 12.15 -4.96 -20.57
N GLY A 258 10.83 -4.79 -20.43
CA GLY A 258 9.87 -5.89 -20.59
C GLY A 258 9.77 -6.85 -19.40
N ALA A 259 10.28 -6.47 -18.22
CA ALA A 259 10.22 -7.29 -16.99
C ALA A 259 8.79 -7.77 -16.67
N GLU A 260 8.59 -9.07 -16.56
CA GLU A 260 7.30 -9.66 -16.18
C GLU A 260 7.08 -9.62 -14.65
N GLY A 261 5.84 -9.43 -14.23
CA GLY A 261 5.48 -9.30 -12.82
C GLY A 261 5.60 -10.62 -12.05
N ALA A 262 6.64 -10.75 -11.24
CA ALA A 262 6.73 -11.82 -10.24
C ALA A 262 5.70 -11.62 -9.11
N VAL A 263 5.21 -12.72 -8.54
CA VAL A 263 4.15 -12.72 -7.51
C VAL A 263 4.46 -13.80 -6.47
N GLY A 264 4.31 -13.49 -5.18
CA GLY A 264 4.72 -14.35 -4.06
C GLY A 264 3.74 -14.33 -2.88
N PHE A 265 3.89 -15.30 -1.97
CA PHE A 265 2.93 -15.59 -0.90
C PHE A 265 3.65 -15.70 0.46
N VAL A 266 2.99 -15.32 1.55
CA VAL A 266 3.50 -15.43 2.93
C VAL A 266 2.32 -15.69 3.89
N ASP A 267 2.49 -16.64 4.79
CA ASP A 267 1.59 -16.79 5.94
C ASP A 267 1.86 -15.70 6.98
N VAL A 268 0.86 -14.85 7.22
CA VAL A 268 0.92 -13.79 8.22
C VAL A 268 0.49 -14.37 9.57
N ASP A 269 1.45 -14.56 10.47
CA ASP A 269 1.17 -15.02 11.84
C ASP A 269 0.87 -13.83 12.77
N LEU A 270 -0.38 -13.74 13.23
CA LEU A 270 -0.79 -12.76 14.23
C LEU A 270 -0.42 -13.17 15.66
N ASP A 271 -0.09 -14.44 15.89
CA ASP A 271 0.44 -14.89 17.17
C ASP A 271 1.91 -14.45 17.30
N GLU A 272 2.67 -14.36 16.20
CA GLU A 272 4.00 -13.74 16.17
C GLU A 272 3.95 -12.25 16.50
N TRP A 273 2.98 -11.54 15.92
CA TRP A 273 2.70 -10.14 16.28
C TRP A 273 2.38 -9.97 17.77
N ALA A 274 1.61 -10.89 18.36
CA ALA A 274 1.33 -10.88 19.79
C ALA A 274 2.60 -11.16 20.62
N ARG A 275 3.33 -12.24 20.32
CA ARG A 275 4.56 -12.65 21.02
C ARG A 275 5.63 -11.55 21.05
N VAL A 276 5.85 -10.85 19.93
CA VAL A 276 6.82 -9.75 19.86
C VAL A 276 6.43 -8.57 20.75
N ARG A 277 5.14 -8.20 20.77
CA ARG A 277 4.63 -7.07 21.58
C ARG A 277 4.54 -7.40 23.07
N GLU A 278 4.30 -8.66 23.42
CA GLU A 278 4.34 -9.16 24.80
C GLU A 278 5.79 -9.24 25.32
N GLY A 279 6.72 -9.78 24.52
CA GLY A 279 8.13 -9.95 24.90
C GLY A 279 8.93 -8.64 24.93
N MET A 280 8.52 -7.61 24.18
CA MET A 280 9.19 -6.30 24.13
C MET A 280 8.15 -5.16 24.09
N PRO A 281 7.47 -4.83 25.20
CA PRO A 281 6.43 -3.81 25.21
C PRO A 281 7.02 -2.40 25.03
N LEU A 282 6.81 -1.79 23.85
CA LEU A 282 7.27 -0.44 23.55
C LEU A 282 6.39 0.63 24.22
N VAL A 283 6.95 1.33 25.21
CA VAL A 283 6.25 2.39 25.98
C VAL A 283 6.72 3.77 25.51
N ARG A 284 5.83 4.53 24.86
CA ARG A 284 6.11 5.90 24.40
C ARG A 284 6.09 6.90 25.55
N ARG A 285 7.06 7.82 25.58
CA ARG A 285 7.16 8.92 26.56
C ARG A 285 6.38 10.15 26.08
N ASN A 286 5.06 9.99 26.02
CA ASN A 286 4.11 11.04 25.63
C ASN A 286 4.12 12.25 26.58
N ASP A 287 4.73 12.11 27.76
CA ASP A 287 5.02 13.18 28.73
C ASP A 287 6.23 14.06 28.34
N VAL A 288 7.06 13.60 27.40
CA VAL A 288 8.26 14.32 26.91
C VAL A 288 8.07 14.81 25.47
N TYR A 289 7.36 14.06 24.62
CA TYR A 289 7.12 14.39 23.21
C TYR A 289 5.65 14.23 22.80
N SER A 290 4.74 14.93 23.47
CA SER A 290 3.28 14.83 23.25
C SER A 290 2.78 15.19 21.83
N GLU A 291 3.62 15.81 21.01
CA GLU A 291 3.29 16.23 19.63
C GLU A 291 3.70 15.19 18.56
N LEU A 292 4.32 14.07 18.96
CA LEU A 292 4.73 12.94 18.11
C LEU A 292 3.97 11.65 18.47
#